data_AF-S4PIX6-F1
#
_entry.id   AF-S4PIX6-F1
#
_cell.length_a   1.000
_cell.length_b   1.000
_cell.length_c   1.000
_cell.angle_alpha   90.00
_cell.angle_beta   90.00
_cell.angle_gamma   90.00
#
_symmetry.space_group_name_H-M   'P 1'
#
loop_
_entity.id
_entity.type
_entity.pdbx_description
1 polymer ?
#
loop_
_entity_poly.entity_id
_entity_poly.type
_entity_poly.pdbx_seq_one_letter_code
_entity_poly.pdbx_strand_id
1 'polypeptide(L)'
;MRKSVEYTEFVRAACLWPENQMPLSNVIGKKGSVVGWGFDDTGVATEELSLVEMPVVDQETCIRSYSAFFDKFTDRDYTYCAGYRDG
;
A
#
# COMPACT_ATOMS: atom_id res chain seq x y z
N MET A 1 22.57 -7.50 -3.00
CA MET A 1 22.67 -8.96 -2.71
C MET A 1 23.98 -9.49 -3.25
N ARG A 2 24.62 -10.44 -2.55
CA ARG A 2 25.90 -11.04 -2.99
C ARG A 2 25.74 -12.31 -3.83
N LYS A 3 24.53 -12.92 -3.86
CA LYS A 3 24.13 -14.06 -4.71
C LYS A 3 22.62 -14.01 -5.00
N SER A 4 22.19 -14.67 -6.07
CA SER A 4 20.76 -14.87 -6.37
C SER A 4 20.09 -15.69 -5.28
N VAL A 5 18.79 -15.49 -5.11
CA VAL A 5 17.95 -16.26 -4.20
C VAL A 5 17.22 -17.34 -4.98
N GLU A 6 17.15 -18.54 -4.41
CA GLU A 6 16.41 -19.67 -4.98
C GLU A 6 14.90 -19.48 -4.79
N TYR A 7 14.13 -19.74 -5.84
CA TYR A 7 12.67 -19.64 -5.80
C TYR A 7 12.06 -20.91 -5.21
N THR A 8 11.10 -20.73 -4.30
CA THR A 8 10.40 -21.81 -3.60
C THR A 8 8.91 -21.51 -3.51
N GLU A 9 8.15 -22.30 -2.77
CA GLU A 9 6.78 -21.92 -2.40
C GLU A 9 6.72 -20.69 -1.49
N PHE A 10 7.75 -20.46 -0.67
CA PHE A 10 7.79 -19.35 0.29
C PHE A 10 8.52 -18.11 -0.22
N VAL A 11 9.25 -18.24 -1.34
CA VAL A 11 10.08 -17.19 -1.91
C VAL A 11 9.77 -17.03 -3.38
N ARG A 12 9.02 -15.96 -3.71
CA ARG A 12 8.68 -15.56 -5.08
C ARG A 12 8.71 -14.05 -5.23
N ALA A 13 9.02 -13.58 -6.42
CA ALA A 13 9.00 -12.16 -6.76
C ALA A 13 7.57 -11.65 -6.94
N ALA A 14 7.33 -10.39 -6.54
CA ALA A 14 6.11 -9.67 -6.88
C ALA A 14 6.14 -9.23 -8.35
N CYS A 15 4.96 -9.18 -8.98
CA CYS A 15 4.82 -8.59 -10.30
C CYS A 15 4.92 -7.06 -10.22
N LEU A 16 5.61 -6.46 -11.18
CA LEU A 16 5.63 -5.01 -11.34
C LEU A 16 4.34 -4.52 -12.01
N TRP A 17 3.96 -3.29 -11.68
CA TRP A 17 2.84 -2.63 -12.34
C TRP A 17 3.16 -2.43 -13.83
N PRO A 18 2.25 -2.79 -14.75
CA PRO A 18 2.49 -2.63 -16.17
C PRO A 18 2.45 -1.15 -16.56
N GLU A 19 3.59 -0.61 -17.02
CA GLU A 19 3.78 0.81 -17.35
C GLU A 19 2.70 1.39 -18.29
N ASN A 20 2.15 0.57 -19.19
CA ASN A 20 1.30 1.03 -20.29
C ASN A 20 -0.17 0.57 -20.21
N GLN A 21 -0.62 -0.02 -19.08
CA GLN A 21 -1.91 -0.73 -19.10
C GLN A 21 -2.94 -0.28 -18.09
N MET A 22 -2.57 0.38 -16.98
CA MET A 22 -3.57 0.79 -15.98
C MET A 22 -3.24 2.13 -15.33
N PRO A 23 -3.96 3.22 -15.68
CA PRO A 23 -3.93 4.44 -14.88
C PRO A 23 -4.45 4.16 -13.46
N LEU A 24 -3.96 4.93 -12.48
CA LEU A 24 -4.39 4.81 -11.08
C LEU A 24 -5.92 4.88 -10.93
N SER A 25 -6.58 5.68 -11.77
CA SER A 25 -8.05 5.77 -11.85
C SER A 25 -8.76 4.42 -11.95
N ASN A 26 -8.12 3.41 -12.56
CA ASN A 26 -8.71 2.07 -12.74
C ASN A 26 -8.70 1.23 -11.46
N VAL A 27 -7.99 1.66 -10.43
CA VAL A 27 -7.91 0.96 -9.15
C VAL A 27 -8.42 1.76 -7.96
N ILE A 28 -8.81 3.02 -8.15
CA ILE A 28 -9.55 3.77 -7.12
C ILE A 28 -10.78 2.97 -6.67
N GLY A 29 -10.95 2.83 -5.35
CA GLY A 29 -12.01 2.05 -4.72
C GLY A 29 -11.79 0.54 -4.73
N LYS A 30 -10.82 0.00 -5.48
CA LYS A 30 -10.47 -1.42 -5.42
C LYS A 30 -9.63 -1.71 -4.19
N LYS A 31 -9.86 -2.86 -3.57
CA LYS A 31 -9.07 -3.35 -2.45
C LYS A 31 -7.72 -3.88 -2.93
N GLY A 32 -6.66 -3.49 -2.23
CA GLY A 32 -5.36 -4.13 -2.27
C GLY A 32 -5.03 -4.76 -0.92
N SER A 33 -4.03 -5.64 -0.89
CA SER A 33 -3.52 -6.25 0.33
C SER A 33 -2.16 -5.67 0.68
N VAL A 34 -1.99 -5.29 1.94
CA VAL A 34 -0.71 -4.87 2.54
C VAL A 34 -0.29 -5.95 3.51
N VAL A 35 0.91 -6.51 3.31
CA VAL A 35 1.50 -7.53 4.17
C VAL A 35 2.71 -6.97 4.92
N GLY A 36 2.85 -7.29 6.20
CA GLY A 36 3.97 -6.80 7.00
C GLY A 36 3.99 -7.30 8.44
N TRP A 37 5.06 -6.93 9.13
CA TRP A 37 5.32 -7.22 10.56
C TRP A 37 5.21 -5.93 11.39
N GLY A 38 4.17 -5.15 11.10
CA GLY A 38 3.94 -3.86 11.76
C GLY A 38 3.68 -4.01 13.26
N PHE A 39 3.45 -2.88 13.92
CA PHE A 39 2.94 -2.90 15.28
C PHE A 39 1.45 -3.22 15.28
N ASP A 40 1.01 -4.05 16.21
CA ASP A 40 -0.41 -4.26 16.50
C ASP A 40 -1.01 -3.09 17.28
N ASP A 41 -2.30 -3.17 17.62
CA ASP A 41 -3.03 -2.14 18.36
C ASP A 41 -2.47 -1.89 19.77
N THR A 42 -1.62 -2.78 20.27
CA THR A 42 -0.93 -2.64 21.57
C THR A 42 0.46 -2.01 21.44
N GLY A 43 0.91 -1.73 20.22
CA GLY A 43 2.22 -1.18 19.92
C GLY A 43 3.33 -2.23 19.96
N VAL A 44 3.01 -3.52 19.84
CA VAL A 44 3.98 -4.62 19.82
C VAL A 44 4.19 -5.08 18.39
N ALA A 45 5.46 -5.22 17.99
CA ALA A 45 5.80 -5.70 16.65
C ALA A 45 5.36 -7.16 16.49
N THR A 46 4.64 -7.47 15.43
CA THR A 46 4.15 -8.84 15.22
C THR A 46 5.31 -9.73 14.79
N GLU A 47 5.51 -10.86 15.49
CA GLU A 47 6.45 -11.90 15.04
C GLU A 47 5.87 -12.69 13.86
N GLU A 48 4.54 -12.75 13.77
CA GLU A 48 3.82 -13.36 12.66
C GLU A 48 3.52 -12.34 11.55
N LEU A 49 3.63 -12.80 10.31
CA LEU A 49 3.31 -11.98 9.13
C LEU A 49 1.80 -11.72 9.09
N SER A 50 1.43 -10.45 9.08
CA SER A 50 0.03 -10.02 9.03
C SER A 50 -0.36 -9.49 7.66
N LEU A 51 -1.66 -9.52 7.35
CA LEU A 51 -2.26 -8.99 6.13
C LEU A 51 -3.42 -8.08 6.49
N VAL A 52 -3.47 -6.89 5.87
CA VAL A 52 -4.62 -5.98 5.93
C VAL A 52 -5.06 -5.68 4.50
N GLU A 53 -6.37 -5.71 4.26
CA GLU A 53 -6.94 -5.22 3.02
C GLU A 53 -7.39 -3.78 3.17
N MET A 54 -7.18 -2.95 2.16
CA MET A 54 -7.67 -1.57 2.15
C MET A 54 -7.93 -1.07 0.71
N PRO A 55 -8.90 -0.17 0.50
CA PRO A 55 -9.21 0.35 -0.82
C PRO A 55 -8.22 1.46 -1.18
N VAL A 56 -7.88 1.56 -2.47
CA VAL A 56 -7.22 2.76 -2.99
C VAL A 56 -8.17 3.94 -2.92
N VAL A 57 -7.69 5.08 -2.44
CA VAL A 57 -8.47 6.30 -2.21
C VAL A 57 -8.09 7.36 -3.23
N ASP A 58 -9.10 8.08 -3.72
CA ASP A 58 -8.90 9.26 -4.55
C ASP A 58 -8.01 10.31 -3.85
N GLN A 59 -7.13 10.93 -4.61
CA GLN A 59 -6.09 11.80 -4.05
C GLN A 59 -6.67 13.06 -3.39
N GLU A 60 -7.66 13.69 -4.01
CA GLU A 60 -8.31 14.87 -3.44
C GLU A 60 -9.03 14.51 -2.14
N THR A 61 -9.72 13.36 -2.14
CA THR A 61 -10.37 12.81 -0.95
C THR A 61 -9.38 12.56 0.18
N CYS A 62 -8.20 12.01 -0.15
CA CYS A 62 -7.12 11.77 0.80
C CYS A 62 -6.57 13.07 1.39
N ILE A 63 -6.18 14.03 0.54
CA ILE A 63 -5.63 15.32 0.99
C ILE A 63 -6.63 16.06 1.87
N ARG A 64 -7.92 16.06 1.49
CA ARG A 64 -8.98 16.71 2.29
C ARG A 64 -9.21 16.04 3.64
N SER A 65 -8.88 14.76 3.81
CA SER A 65 -9.06 14.07 5.09
C SER A 65 -8.15 14.60 6.18
N TYR A 66 -6.93 15.05 5.84
CA TYR A 66 -6.04 15.75 6.76
C TYR A 66 -5.05 16.64 5.99
N SER A 67 -5.55 17.80 5.54
CA SER A 67 -4.82 18.69 4.63
C SER A 67 -3.51 19.20 5.19
N ALA A 68 -3.43 19.50 6.49
CA ALA A 68 -2.21 20.00 7.12
C ALA A 68 -1.01 19.03 7.05
N PHE A 69 -1.29 17.73 6.85
CA PHE A 69 -0.30 16.67 6.74
C PHE A 69 -0.19 16.13 5.31
N PHE A 70 -1.29 15.61 4.74
CA PHE A 70 -1.24 14.90 3.47
C PHE A 70 -0.88 15.78 2.27
N ASP A 71 -1.21 17.08 2.29
CA ASP A 71 -0.81 18.01 1.23
C ASP A 71 0.72 18.10 1.04
N LYS A 72 1.50 17.81 2.10
CA LYS A 72 2.97 17.87 2.06
C LYS A 72 3.64 16.62 1.49
N PHE A 73 2.94 15.49 1.52
CA PHE A 73 3.52 14.18 1.21
C PHE A 73 2.86 13.49 0.02
N THR A 74 1.70 13.99 -0.42
CA THR A 74 0.94 13.39 -1.50
C THR A 74 1.24 14.11 -2.82
N ASP A 75 2.29 13.65 -3.52
CA ASP A 75 2.62 14.04 -4.89
C ASP A 75 1.64 13.38 -5.89
N ARG A 76 1.16 14.16 -6.88
CA ARG A 76 0.14 13.74 -7.87
C ARG A 76 0.60 12.67 -8.84
N ASP A 77 1.90 12.59 -9.12
CA ASP A 77 2.44 11.70 -10.14
C ASP A 77 3.10 10.47 -9.52
N TYR A 78 3.59 10.59 -8.27
CA TYR A 78 4.42 9.56 -7.64
C TYR A 78 3.80 8.87 -6.42
N THR A 79 2.69 9.37 -5.88
CA THR A 79 2.07 8.80 -4.67
C THR A 79 0.56 8.64 -4.80
N TYR A 80 0.00 7.69 -4.05
CA TYR A 80 -1.44 7.52 -3.91
C TYR A 80 -1.77 7.06 -2.49
N CYS A 81 -3.03 7.20 -2.11
CA CYS A 81 -3.49 6.82 -0.77
C CYS A 81 -4.29 5.52 -0.79
N ALA A 82 -4.29 4.82 0.33
CA ALA A 82 -5.16 3.69 0.58
C ALA A 82 -5.59 3.69 2.05
N GLY A 83 -6.82 3.27 2.32
CA GLY A 83 -7.36 3.24 3.68
C GLY A 83 -8.88 3.30 3.74
N TYR A 84 -9.43 2.75 4.81
CA TYR A 84 -10.83 2.94 5.15
C TYR A 84 -11.02 4.23 5.97
N ARG A 85 -12.25 4.75 5.97
CA ARG A 85 -12.64 5.95 6.74
C ARG A 85 -13.44 5.57 7.99
N ASP A 86 -13.33 4.33 8.42
CA ASP A 86 -14.16 3.67 9.43
C ASP A 86 -13.54 3.66 10.83
N GLY A 87 -12.57 4.56 11.06
CA GLY A 87 -11.87 4.84 12.32
C GLY A 87 -12.52 4.34 13.60
#